data_AF-A0A963AST0-F1
#
_entry.id   AF-A0A963AST0-F1
#
_cell.length_a   1.000
_cell.length_b   1.000
_cell.length_c   1.000
_cell.angle_alpha   90.00
_cell.angle_beta   90.00
_cell.angle_gamma   90.00
#
_symmetry.space_group_name_H-M   'P 1'
#
loop_
_entity.id
_entity.type
_entity.pdbx_description
1 polymer ?
#
loop_
_entity_poly.entity_id
_entity_poly.type
_entity_poly.pdbx_seq_one_letter_code
_entity_poly.pdbx_strand_id
1 'polypeptide(L)'
;SEIVDPEFHWSDQEWRAPLWSSSVIYELHVGTFTPEGSFLGVISRLDHLCDLGVSAIELMPVADFPGERNWGYDGTFLFAPDAAYGRPEELKQLVDACHSRGMAVILDVVYNHFGPDGNYMWPICRHFFDTGLRTPWGAAINIAHPVVRDFFCENARFWIDEYHFDGLRFDAVQALDENHRSLFLSEVRKAARAAAP
;
A
#
# COMPACT_ATOMS: atom_id res chain seq x y z
N SER A 1 10.48 10.84 -10.84
CA SER A 1 10.61 11.03 -9.38
C SER A 1 10.66 12.52 -9.06
N GLU A 2 10.20 12.90 -7.87
CA GLU A 2 10.19 14.24 -7.30
C GLU A 2 10.77 14.16 -5.88
N ILE A 3 11.35 15.24 -5.35
CA ILE A 3 11.65 15.35 -3.91
C ILE A 3 10.35 15.74 -3.21
N VAL A 4 9.87 14.89 -2.31
CA VAL A 4 8.64 15.13 -1.54
C VAL A 4 9.03 15.63 -0.15
N ASP A 5 8.41 16.73 0.28
CA ASP A 5 8.49 17.19 1.66
C ASP A 5 7.56 16.33 2.52
N PRO A 6 8.06 15.64 3.56
CA PRO A 6 7.20 14.83 4.41
C PRO A 6 6.26 15.69 5.28
N GLU A 7 6.51 17.00 5.44
CA GLU A 7 5.66 17.85 6.28
C GLU A 7 4.20 17.86 5.79
N PHE A 8 3.31 17.36 6.64
CA PHE A 8 1.86 17.44 6.48
C PHE A 8 1.21 17.67 7.84
N HIS A 9 0.26 18.60 7.90
CA HIS A 9 -0.47 18.91 9.12
C HIS A 9 -1.64 17.93 9.32
N TRP A 10 -1.34 16.77 9.90
CA TRP A 10 -2.35 15.80 10.32
C TRP A 10 -3.30 16.40 11.37
N SER A 11 -4.56 15.96 11.39
CA SER A 11 -5.57 16.32 12.39
C SER A 11 -6.05 15.12 13.22
N ASP A 12 -5.37 13.98 13.07
CA ASP A 12 -5.74 12.68 13.61
C ASP A 12 -5.05 12.33 14.95
N GLN A 13 -4.57 13.31 15.73
CA GLN A 13 -3.80 13.02 16.95
C GLN A 13 -4.58 12.23 18.02
N GLU A 14 -5.91 12.32 18.00
CA GLU A 14 -6.79 11.56 18.89
C GLU A 14 -7.37 10.29 18.23
N TRP A 15 -6.97 10.00 17.00
CA TRP A 15 -7.42 8.84 16.24
C TRP A 15 -7.09 7.55 16.96
N ARG A 16 -8.05 6.62 16.95
CA ARG A 16 -7.87 5.24 17.37
C ARG A 16 -8.67 4.35 16.45
N ALA A 17 -7.97 3.46 15.76
CA ALA A 17 -8.62 2.46 14.92
C ALA A 17 -9.66 1.65 15.72
N PRO A 18 -10.85 1.37 15.14
CA PRO A 18 -11.83 0.46 15.72
C PRO A 18 -11.24 -0.92 15.99
N LEU A 19 -11.87 -1.69 16.89
CA LEU A 19 -11.47 -3.08 17.11
C LEU A 19 -11.61 -3.86 15.80
N TRP A 20 -10.59 -4.67 15.48
CA TRP A 20 -10.61 -5.53 14.29
C TRP A 20 -11.87 -6.41 14.24
N SER A 21 -12.32 -6.93 15.39
CA SER A 21 -13.52 -7.78 15.50
C SER A 21 -14.83 -7.06 15.16
N SER A 22 -14.85 -5.73 15.12
CA SER A 22 -16.00 -4.92 14.71
C SER A 22 -15.83 -4.31 13.32
N SER A 23 -14.78 -4.68 12.58
CA SER A 23 -14.48 -4.08 11.30
C SER A 23 -15.43 -4.54 10.20
N VAL A 24 -16.09 -3.59 9.54
CA VAL A 24 -16.79 -3.76 8.27
C VAL A 24 -15.96 -3.05 7.20
N ILE A 25 -15.31 -3.86 6.35
CA ILE A 25 -14.36 -3.38 5.34
C ILE A 25 -15.09 -3.13 4.02
N TYR A 26 -14.83 -1.98 3.42
CA TYR A 26 -15.26 -1.63 2.07
C TYR A 26 -14.04 -1.50 1.16
N GLU A 27 -13.83 -2.48 0.27
CA GLU A 27 -12.78 -2.42 -0.75
C GLU A 27 -13.17 -1.43 -1.84
N LEU A 28 -12.24 -0.55 -2.24
CA LEU A 28 -12.46 0.38 -3.34
C LEU A 28 -11.21 0.60 -4.20
N HIS A 29 -11.47 0.88 -5.47
CA HIS A 29 -10.48 1.26 -6.47
C HIS A 29 -10.55 2.77 -6.72
N VAL A 30 -9.49 3.50 -6.41
CA VAL A 30 -9.46 4.98 -6.48
C VAL A 30 -9.87 5.48 -7.87
N GLY A 31 -9.29 4.91 -8.93
CA GLY A 31 -9.52 5.33 -10.32
C GLY A 31 -10.92 5.07 -10.88
N THR A 32 -11.80 4.37 -10.15
CA THR A 32 -13.18 4.07 -10.63
C THR A 32 -14.26 4.34 -9.60
N PHE A 33 -13.91 4.62 -8.34
CA PHE A 33 -14.88 4.85 -7.27
C PHE A 33 -15.68 6.15 -7.50
N THR A 34 -15.06 7.15 -8.13
CA THR A 34 -15.68 8.40 -8.55
C THR A 34 -15.35 8.71 -10.02
N PRO A 35 -16.14 9.55 -10.71
CA PRO A 35 -15.83 9.99 -12.07
C PRO A 35 -14.45 10.66 -12.20
N GLU A 36 -14.01 11.35 -11.14
CA GLU A 36 -12.71 12.02 -11.07
C GLU A 36 -11.54 11.04 -10.96
N GLY A 37 -11.78 9.85 -10.39
CA GLY A 37 -10.76 8.80 -10.26
C GLY A 37 -9.57 9.18 -9.38
N SER A 38 -9.78 10.00 -8.35
CA SER A 38 -8.71 10.60 -7.53
C SER A 38 -8.92 10.41 -6.03
N PHE A 39 -7.86 10.61 -5.23
CA PHE A 39 -7.94 10.57 -3.77
C PHE A 39 -8.96 11.57 -3.22
N LEU A 40 -8.97 12.81 -3.73
CA LEU A 40 -9.97 13.83 -3.36
C LEU A 40 -11.39 13.44 -3.78
N GLY A 41 -11.53 12.73 -4.90
CA GLY A 41 -12.79 12.12 -5.33
C GLY A 41 -13.32 11.15 -4.27
N VAL A 42 -12.47 10.27 -3.73
CA VAL A 42 -12.85 9.35 -2.63
C VAL A 42 -13.34 10.13 -1.40
N ILE A 43 -12.65 11.22 -1.02
CA ILE A 43 -13.04 12.07 0.12
C ILE A 43 -14.50 12.54 -0.01
N SER A 44 -14.92 12.93 -1.22
CA SER A 44 -16.28 13.44 -1.49
C SER A 44 -17.41 12.44 -1.19
N ARG A 45 -17.07 11.16 -0.99
CA ARG A 45 -18.01 10.06 -0.76
C ARG A 45 -17.88 9.42 0.63
N LEU A 46 -16.96 9.88 1.49
CA LEU A 46 -16.74 9.25 2.79
C LEU A 46 -17.98 9.33 3.69
N ASP A 47 -18.72 10.44 3.70
CA ASP A 47 -19.95 10.59 4.50
C ASP A 47 -20.97 9.50 4.15
N HIS A 48 -21.08 9.15 2.86
CA HIS A 48 -21.94 8.06 2.41
C HIS A 48 -21.49 6.69 2.94
N LEU A 49 -20.17 6.44 2.99
CA LEU A 49 -19.63 5.19 3.54
C LEU A 49 -19.86 5.11 5.06
N CYS A 50 -19.71 6.23 5.77
CA CYS A 50 -20.04 6.32 7.20
C CYS A 50 -21.51 6.01 7.46
N ASP A 51 -22.42 6.63 6.68
CA ASP A 51 -23.88 6.39 6.79
C ASP A 51 -24.24 4.93 6.48
N LEU A 52 -23.51 4.28 5.58
CA LEU A 52 -23.66 2.87 5.26
C LEU A 52 -23.23 1.95 6.43
N GLY A 53 -22.42 2.46 7.36
CA GLY A 53 -21.89 1.71 8.50
C GLY A 53 -20.53 1.04 8.22
N VAL A 54 -19.80 1.50 7.20
CA VAL A 54 -18.42 1.09 6.95
C VAL A 54 -17.53 1.63 8.07
N SER A 55 -16.67 0.78 8.64
CA SER A 55 -15.71 1.19 9.67
C SER A 55 -14.27 1.22 9.17
N ALA A 56 -14.00 0.63 8.00
CA ALA A 56 -12.70 0.65 7.36
C ALA A 56 -12.84 0.63 5.85
N ILE A 57 -12.05 1.43 5.14
CA ILE A 57 -11.87 1.27 3.69
C ILE A 57 -10.61 0.44 3.42
N GLU A 58 -10.66 -0.42 2.42
CA GLU A 58 -9.48 -1.10 1.86
C GLU A 58 -9.23 -0.50 0.48
N LEU A 59 -8.13 0.26 0.35
CA LEU A 59 -7.68 0.75 -0.94
C LEU A 59 -7.00 -0.39 -1.68
N MET A 60 -7.45 -0.66 -2.91
CA MET A 60 -6.65 -1.41 -3.88
C MET A 60 -5.28 -0.71 -4.07
N PRO A 61 -4.25 -1.41 -4.60
CA PRO A 61 -2.89 -0.91 -4.56
C PRO A 61 -2.74 0.47 -5.20
N VAL A 62 -2.04 1.36 -4.50
CA VAL A 62 -1.81 2.75 -4.93
C VAL A 62 -0.37 2.99 -5.37
N ALA A 63 0.50 1.98 -5.34
CA ALA A 63 1.89 2.12 -5.79
C ALA A 63 1.94 2.46 -7.29
N ASP A 64 2.82 3.39 -7.67
CA ASP A 64 2.94 3.92 -9.04
C ASP A 64 3.14 2.80 -10.07
N PHE A 65 2.33 2.86 -11.12
CA PHE A 65 2.21 1.87 -12.18
C PHE A 65 2.28 2.49 -13.58
N PRO A 66 2.51 1.68 -14.62
CA PRO A 66 2.50 2.16 -16.00
C PRO A 66 1.12 2.60 -16.49
N GLY A 67 1.08 3.75 -17.16
CA GLY A 67 -0.12 4.26 -17.82
C GLY A 67 -0.97 5.15 -16.90
N GLU A 68 -2.22 5.41 -17.31
CA GLU A 68 -3.13 6.33 -16.59
C GLU A 68 -4.26 5.58 -15.84
N ARG A 69 -4.39 4.27 -16.06
CA ARG A 69 -5.42 3.42 -15.43
C ARG A 69 -4.88 2.02 -15.25
N ASN A 70 -4.89 1.53 -14.02
CA ASN A 70 -4.51 0.17 -13.67
C ASN A 70 -5.24 -0.21 -12.37
N TRP A 71 -5.46 -1.51 -12.13
CA TRP A 71 -5.97 -1.97 -10.83
C TRP A 71 -4.95 -1.80 -9.68
N GLY A 72 -3.68 -1.53 -10.00
CA GLY A 72 -2.60 -1.27 -9.06
C GLY A 72 -1.61 -2.43 -8.90
N TYR A 73 -1.98 -3.63 -9.33
CA TYR A 73 -1.13 -4.82 -9.16
C TYR A 73 0.12 -4.82 -10.04
N ASP A 74 0.16 -3.98 -11.08
CA ASP A 74 1.35 -3.75 -11.90
C ASP A 74 2.28 -2.65 -11.33
N GLY A 75 2.17 -2.35 -10.03
CA GLY A 75 3.01 -1.33 -9.37
C GLY A 75 4.51 -1.62 -9.49
N THR A 76 5.30 -0.57 -9.71
CA THR A 76 6.77 -0.67 -9.86
C THR A 76 7.58 0.23 -8.94
N PHE A 77 7.04 1.37 -8.53
CA PHE A 77 7.66 2.22 -7.51
C PHE A 77 6.86 2.15 -6.21
N LEU A 78 7.17 1.13 -5.39
CA LEU A 78 6.37 0.81 -4.20
C LEU A 78 6.32 1.90 -3.12
N PHE A 79 7.21 2.89 -3.18
CA PHE A 79 7.26 4.04 -2.26
C PHE A 79 6.59 5.30 -2.81
N ALA A 80 6.03 5.24 -4.03
CA ALA A 80 5.36 6.36 -4.65
C ALA A 80 3.87 6.04 -4.79
N PRO A 81 2.96 6.85 -4.22
CA PRO A 81 1.57 6.79 -4.63
C PRO A 81 1.45 7.22 -6.09
N ASP A 82 0.55 6.56 -6.83
CA ASP A 82 0.42 6.75 -8.27
C ASP A 82 -0.11 8.16 -8.60
N ALA A 83 0.59 8.85 -9.50
CA ALA A 83 0.28 10.22 -9.87
C ALA A 83 -1.05 10.37 -10.64
N ALA A 84 -1.60 9.28 -11.20
CA ALA A 84 -2.92 9.32 -11.83
C ALA A 84 -4.05 9.52 -10.81
N TYR A 85 -3.82 9.17 -9.53
CA TYR A 85 -4.80 9.33 -8.45
C TYR A 85 -4.68 10.66 -7.70
N GLY A 86 -3.51 11.31 -7.77
CA GLY A 86 -3.27 12.57 -7.10
C GLY A 86 -1.84 12.71 -6.59
N ARG A 87 -1.59 13.81 -5.87
CA ARG A 87 -0.28 14.02 -5.24
C ARG A 87 -0.14 13.23 -3.92
N PRO A 88 1.10 12.98 -3.45
CA PRO A 88 1.35 12.42 -2.11
C PRO A 88 0.53 13.06 -0.99
N GLU A 89 0.43 14.39 -0.99
CA GLU A 89 -0.30 15.13 0.05
C GLU A 89 -1.81 14.87 0.00
N GLU A 90 -2.36 14.55 -1.18
CA GLU A 90 -3.79 14.24 -1.35
C GLU A 90 -4.14 12.84 -0.83
N LEU A 91 -3.19 11.88 -0.89
CA LEU A 91 -3.36 10.61 -0.21
C LEU A 91 -3.35 10.79 1.32
N LYS A 92 -2.46 11.64 1.86
CA LYS A 92 -2.49 12.00 3.29
C LYS A 92 -3.81 12.65 3.68
N GLN A 93 -4.34 13.58 2.86
CA GLN A 93 -5.67 14.18 3.08
C GLN A 93 -6.80 13.14 3.09
N LEU A 94 -6.73 12.12 2.23
CA LEU A 94 -7.72 11.05 2.22
C LEU A 94 -7.68 10.27 3.54
N VAL A 95 -6.49 9.86 3.98
CA VAL A 95 -6.33 9.13 5.25
C VAL A 95 -6.81 9.97 6.44
N ASP A 96 -6.39 11.24 6.51
CA ASP A 96 -6.81 12.17 7.58
C ASP A 96 -8.34 12.37 7.60
N ALA A 97 -8.97 12.49 6.42
CA ALA A 97 -10.42 12.61 6.29
C ALA A 97 -11.19 11.33 6.67
N CYS A 98 -10.58 10.15 6.51
CA CYS A 98 -11.11 8.89 7.02
C CYS A 98 -11.03 8.84 8.55
N HIS A 99 -9.87 9.17 9.12
CA HIS A 99 -9.66 9.21 10.57
C HIS A 99 -10.61 10.19 11.26
N SER A 100 -10.82 11.38 10.68
CA SER A 100 -11.76 12.38 11.19
C SER A 100 -13.22 11.88 11.23
N ARG A 101 -13.52 10.79 10.52
CA ARG A 101 -14.84 10.16 10.40
C ARG A 101 -14.96 8.84 11.14
N GLY A 102 -13.96 8.45 11.92
CA GLY A 102 -14.03 7.21 12.66
C GLY A 102 -13.66 5.97 11.83
N MET A 103 -13.09 6.13 10.63
CA MET A 103 -12.84 5.03 9.70
C MET A 103 -11.36 4.73 9.55
N ALA A 104 -11.02 3.44 9.66
CA ALA A 104 -9.67 2.98 9.37
C ALA A 104 -9.39 2.88 7.86
N VAL A 105 -8.12 2.94 7.49
CA VAL A 105 -7.66 2.81 6.11
C VAL A 105 -6.66 1.66 6.01
N ILE A 106 -7.00 0.67 5.18
CA ILE A 106 -6.15 -0.47 4.87
C ILE A 106 -5.61 -0.30 3.45
N LEU A 107 -4.32 -0.58 3.26
CA LEU A 107 -3.71 -0.57 1.93
C LEU A 107 -3.43 -2.00 1.45
N ASP A 108 -3.87 -2.33 0.24
CA ASP A 108 -3.41 -3.51 -0.47
C ASP A 108 -1.98 -3.31 -1.00
N VAL A 109 -1.06 -4.18 -0.58
CA VAL A 109 0.37 -4.12 -0.94
C VAL A 109 0.82 -5.37 -1.68
N VAL A 110 1.58 -5.15 -2.76
CA VAL A 110 2.03 -6.20 -3.67
C VAL A 110 3.51 -6.48 -3.48
N TYR A 111 3.82 -7.47 -2.63
CA TYR A 111 5.21 -7.84 -2.29
C TYR A 111 5.68 -9.14 -2.96
N ASN A 112 4.87 -9.71 -3.84
CA ASN A 112 5.15 -10.99 -4.49
C ASN A 112 5.69 -10.85 -5.92
N HIS A 113 5.51 -9.68 -6.55
CA HIS A 113 6.08 -9.32 -7.85
C HIS A 113 6.17 -7.80 -8.02
N PHE A 114 6.72 -7.38 -9.16
CA PHE A 114 6.61 -6.02 -9.68
C PHE A 114 5.90 -6.09 -11.04
N GLY A 115 5.25 -5.00 -11.43
CA GLY A 115 4.67 -4.88 -12.77
C GLY A 115 5.69 -5.07 -13.90
N PRO A 116 5.19 -5.43 -15.11
CA PRO A 116 6.04 -5.80 -16.24
C PRO A 116 6.81 -4.62 -16.86
N ASP A 117 6.27 -3.40 -16.75
CA ASP A 117 6.87 -2.17 -17.27
C ASP A 117 7.20 -1.21 -16.12
N GLY A 118 8.31 -0.47 -16.21
CA GLY A 118 8.71 0.51 -15.18
C GLY A 118 9.60 -0.06 -14.06
N ASN A 119 9.75 -1.37 -13.95
CA ASN A 119 10.62 -2.00 -12.95
C ASN A 119 12.11 -1.91 -13.33
N TYR A 120 12.76 -0.82 -12.97
CA TYR A 120 14.20 -0.63 -13.15
C TYR A 120 15.07 -1.40 -12.14
N MET A 121 14.48 -2.06 -11.14
CA MET A 121 15.25 -2.89 -10.20
C MET A 121 15.90 -4.07 -10.92
N TRP A 122 15.23 -4.64 -11.92
CA TRP A 122 15.75 -5.80 -12.67
C TRP A 122 17.10 -5.54 -13.36
N PRO A 123 17.27 -4.47 -14.18
CA PRO A 123 18.55 -4.16 -14.79
C PRO A 123 19.60 -3.65 -13.80
N ILE A 124 19.20 -3.01 -12.69
CA ILE A 124 20.13 -2.34 -11.76
C ILE A 124 20.63 -3.30 -10.67
N CYS A 125 19.77 -4.16 -10.15
CA CYS A 125 20.06 -5.06 -9.04
C CYS A 125 19.47 -6.45 -9.30
N ARG A 126 20.09 -7.20 -10.21
CA ARG A 126 19.62 -8.54 -10.58
C ARG A 126 19.49 -9.50 -9.40
N HIS A 127 20.30 -9.35 -8.35
CA HIS A 127 20.25 -10.15 -7.14
C HIS A 127 19.00 -9.90 -6.26
N PHE A 128 18.27 -8.83 -6.53
CA PHE A 128 16.95 -8.57 -5.92
C PHE A 128 15.92 -9.64 -6.32
N PHE A 129 16.18 -10.35 -7.42
CA PHE A 129 15.32 -11.39 -7.95
C PHE A 129 16.00 -12.75 -7.92
N ASP A 130 15.21 -13.78 -7.66
CA ASP A 130 15.64 -15.17 -7.83
C ASP A 130 15.32 -15.60 -9.26
N THR A 131 16.35 -15.74 -10.10
CA THR A 131 16.17 -16.15 -11.49
C THR A 131 15.90 -17.65 -11.66
N GLY A 132 16.07 -18.45 -10.60
CA GLY A 132 15.74 -19.86 -10.56
C GLY A 132 14.28 -20.14 -10.23
N LEU A 133 13.60 -19.19 -9.58
CA LEU A 133 12.18 -19.25 -9.23
C LEU A 133 11.34 -18.35 -10.14
N ARG A 134 10.22 -18.88 -10.66
CA ARG A 134 9.28 -18.13 -11.50
C ARG A 134 7.90 -18.07 -10.85
N THR A 135 7.32 -16.88 -10.84
CA THR A 135 5.92 -16.64 -10.53
C THR A 135 5.13 -16.50 -11.84
N PRO A 136 3.79 -16.47 -11.80
CA PRO A 136 2.97 -16.15 -12.97
C PRO A 136 3.29 -14.78 -13.62
N TRP A 137 3.96 -13.88 -12.89
CA TRP A 137 4.24 -12.49 -13.30
C TRP A 137 5.71 -12.24 -13.64
N GLY A 138 6.60 -13.22 -13.48
CA GLY A 138 8.01 -13.05 -13.81
C GLY A 138 8.97 -13.81 -12.90
N ALA A 139 10.20 -13.32 -12.79
CA ALA A 139 11.14 -13.84 -11.81
C ALA A 139 10.66 -13.50 -10.39
N ALA A 140 10.81 -14.45 -9.46
CA ALA A 140 10.42 -14.22 -8.08
C ALA A 140 11.31 -13.18 -7.41
N ILE A 141 10.77 -12.45 -6.43
CA ILE A 141 11.55 -11.61 -5.53
C ILE A 141 12.40 -12.51 -4.62
N ASN A 142 13.68 -12.18 -4.48
CA ASN A 142 14.62 -12.97 -3.69
C ASN A 142 14.50 -12.68 -2.19
N ILE A 143 13.40 -13.09 -1.58
CA ILE A 143 13.14 -12.89 -0.14
C ILE A 143 14.07 -13.71 0.78
N ALA A 144 14.94 -14.57 0.22
CA ALA A 144 16.02 -15.19 0.98
C ALA A 144 17.15 -14.19 1.32
N HIS A 145 17.29 -13.12 0.53
CA HIS A 145 18.33 -12.11 0.74
C HIS A 145 17.88 -11.05 1.78
N PRO A 146 18.66 -10.78 2.83
CA PRO A 146 18.26 -9.86 3.91
C PRO A 146 17.95 -8.45 3.41
N VAL A 147 18.79 -7.88 2.54
CA VAL A 147 18.56 -6.52 1.98
C VAL A 147 17.24 -6.42 1.19
N VAL A 148 16.81 -7.51 0.55
CA VAL A 148 15.51 -7.54 -0.15
C VAL A 148 14.38 -7.51 0.87
N ARG A 149 14.49 -8.26 1.97
CA ARG A 149 13.51 -8.22 3.06
C ARG A 149 13.47 -6.85 3.74
N ASP A 150 14.63 -6.24 3.97
CA ASP A 150 14.74 -4.89 4.54
C ASP A 150 14.00 -3.86 3.67
N PHE A 151 14.14 -3.93 2.34
CA PHE A 151 13.39 -3.05 1.42
C PHE A 151 11.87 -3.11 1.64
N PHE A 152 11.29 -4.31 1.77
CA PHE A 152 9.84 -4.45 2.01
C PHE A 152 9.44 -4.13 3.45
N CYS A 153 10.33 -4.36 4.42
CA CYS A 153 10.13 -3.91 5.79
C CYS A 153 10.03 -2.38 5.85
N GLU A 154 10.95 -1.67 5.17
CA GLU A 154 10.91 -0.21 5.07
C GLU A 154 9.70 0.28 4.27
N ASN A 155 9.27 -0.44 3.22
CA ASN A 155 8.05 -0.06 2.50
C ASN A 155 6.80 -0.19 3.37
N ALA A 156 6.69 -1.27 4.15
CA ALA A 156 5.60 -1.43 5.09
C ALA A 156 5.63 -0.37 6.20
N ARG A 157 6.82 -0.02 6.71
CA ARG A 157 6.98 1.08 7.67
C ARG A 157 6.56 2.40 7.07
N PHE A 158 6.99 2.68 5.85
CA PHE A 158 6.67 3.91 5.13
C PHE A 158 5.16 4.13 5.03
N TRP A 159 4.39 3.13 4.61
CA TRP A 159 2.92 3.30 4.53
C TRP A 159 2.26 3.52 5.89
N ILE A 160 2.73 2.86 6.95
CA ILE A 160 2.17 3.02 8.30
C ILE A 160 2.58 4.35 8.94
N ASP A 161 3.84 4.77 8.80
CA ASP A 161 4.43 5.92 9.50
C ASP A 161 4.24 7.24 8.73
N GLU A 162 4.53 7.26 7.42
CA GLU A 162 4.47 8.49 6.61
C GLU A 162 3.04 8.82 6.17
N TYR A 163 2.22 7.81 5.92
CA TYR A 163 0.85 7.95 5.40
C TYR A 163 -0.24 7.54 6.40
N HIS A 164 0.12 7.12 7.60
CA HIS A 164 -0.81 6.78 8.69
C HIS A 164 -1.82 5.67 8.33
N PHE A 165 -1.51 4.76 7.40
CA PHE A 165 -2.38 3.61 7.16
C PHE A 165 -2.51 2.74 8.43
N ASP A 166 -3.72 2.24 8.73
CA ASP A 166 -3.98 1.43 9.92
C ASP A 166 -3.64 -0.05 9.73
N GLY A 167 -3.50 -0.48 8.48
CA GLY A 167 -3.25 -1.87 8.15
C GLY A 167 -2.83 -2.09 6.70
N LEU A 168 -2.23 -3.25 6.47
CA LEU A 168 -1.82 -3.70 5.13
C LEU A 168 -2.48 -5.05 4.82
N ARG A 169 -3.07 -5.16 3.64
CA ARG A 169 -3.53 -6.42 3.06
C ARG A 169 -2.46 -6.90 2.08
N PHE A 170 -1.96 -8.11 2.27
CA PHE A 170 -0.84 -8.63 1.48
C PHE A 170 -1.33 -9.44 0.29
N ASP A 171 -1.05 -8.95 -0.91
CA ASP A 171 -1.39 -9.67 -2.13
C ASP A 171 -0.61 -10.97 -2.30
N ALA A 172 -1.33 -12.00 -2.75
CA ALA A 172 -0.84 -13.30 -3.20
C ALA A 172 0.36 -13.87 -2.40
N VAL A 173 0.27 -13.89 -1.07
CA VAL A 173 1.33 -14.43 -0.20
C VAL A 173 1.73 -15.87 -0.53
N GLN A 174 0.83 -16.65 -1.15
CA GLN A 174 1.10 -17.99 -1.64
C GLN A 174 2.14 -18.07 -2.76
N ALA A 175 2.38 -16.97 -3.49
CA ALA A 175 3.34 -16.88 -4.58
C ALA A 175 4.77 -16.54 -4.11
N LEU A 176 4.94 -16.22 -2.82
CA LEU A 176 6.26 -16.02 -2.21
C LEU A 176 7.00 -17.35 -2.05
N ASP A 177 8.33 -17.33 -2.13
CA ASP A 177 9.18 -18.52 -1.90
C ASP A 177 8.82 -19.20 -0.57
N GLU A 178 8.43 -20.47 -0.64
CA GLU A 178 7.86 -21.21 0.49
C GLU A 178 8.85 -21.32 1.66
N ASN A 179 10.14 -21.48 1.37
CA ASN A 179 11.17 -21.70 2.39
C ASN A 179 11.40 -20.45 3.26
N HIS A 180 11.18 -19.26 2.71
CA HIS A 180 11.46 -17.98 3.40
C HIS A 180 10.21 -17.15 3.70
N ARG A 181 9.03 -17.53 3.19
CA ARG A 181 7.77 -16.81 3.34
C ARG A 181 7.41 -16.49 4.79
N SER A 182 7.52 -17.46 5.70
CA SER A 182 7.16 -17.26 7.11
C SER A 182 8.07 -16.26 7.80
N LEU A 183 9.38 -16.35 7.54
CA LEU A 183 10.36 -15.40 8.05
C LEU A 183 10.07 -13.99 7.50
N PHE A 184 9.93 -13.86 6.19
CA PHE A 184 9.65 -12.60 5.51
C PHE A 184 8.40 -11.90 6.06
N LEU A 185 7.25 -12.59 6.10
CA LEU A 185 6.01 -12.01 6.63
C LEU A 185 6.12 -11.66 8.12
N SER A 186 6.88 -12.44 8.90
CA SER A 186 7.13 -12.14 10.31
C SER A 186 7.95 -10.87 10.50
N GLU A 187 8.99 -10.67 9.68
CA GLU A 187 9.83 -9.46 9.69
C GLU A 187 9.04 -8.23 9.26
N VAL A 188 8.32 -8.30 8.13
CA VAL A 188 7.48 -7.20 7.63
C VAL A 188 6.40 -6.82 8.65
N ARG A 189 5.72 -7.80 9.25
CA ARG A 189 4.75 -7.54 10.33
C ARG A 189 5.38 -6.85 11.53
N LYS A 190 6.56 -7.27 11.96
CA LYS A 190 7.27 -6.64 13.09
C LYS A 190 7.65 -5.20 12.75
N ALA A 191 8.14 -4.97 11.53
CA ALA A 191 8.51 -3.64 11.05
C ALA A 191 7.31 -2.69 11.02
N ALA A 192 6.19 -3.11 10.43
CA ALA A 192 4.93 -2.34 10.40
C ALA A 192 4.41 -2.04 11.81
N ARG A 193 4.35 -3.05 12.70
CA ARG A 193 3.90 -2.85 14.09
C ARG A 193 4.79 -1.94 14.91
N ALA A 194 6.08 -1.88 14.60
CA ALA A 194 7.03 -0.98 15.26
C ALA A 194 6.98 0.45 14.71
N ALA A 195 6.28 0.69 13.60
CA ALA A 195 6.04 2.01 13.03
C ALA A 195 4.70 2.59 13.48
N ALA A 196 3.72 1.74 13.81
CA ALA A 196 2.44 2.17 14.35
C ALA A 196 2.61 2.88 15.72
N PRO A 197 1.87 3.97 15.96
CA PRO A 197 1.92 4.73 17.22
C PRO A 197 1.35 4.01 18.45
#